data_AF-A0A4Q5YJJ1-F1
#
_entry.id   AF-A0A4Q5YJJ1-F1
#
_cell.length_a   1.000
_cell.length_b   1.000
_cell.length_c   1.000
_cell.angle_alpha   90.00
_cell.angle_beta   90.00
_cell.angle_gamma   90.00
#
_symmetry.space_group_name_H-M   'P 1'
#
loop_
_entity.id
_entity.type
_entity.pdbx_description
1 polymer ?
#
loop_
_entity_poly.entity_id
_entity_poly.type
_entity_poly.pdbx_seq_one_letter_code
_entity_poly.pdbx_strand_id
1 'polypeptide(L)'
;MRKAIAIFFLLSFTASFTEAGQLIKLPLLVEHYADHQSNDRTVSFASFLREHYLDSHQSDGDEKEDSQLPFKTCSLTTTGSVFLPSATILFLQPVAGKTVIANSTHDNFILQDPLFGIFHPPRIV
;
A
#
# COMPACT_ATOMS: atom_id res chain seq x y z
N MET A 1 -4.45 -29.60 -2.96
CA MET A 1 -3.50 -29.19 -1.88
C MET A 1 -2.76 -27.90 -2.21
N ARG A 2 -2.01 -27.78 -3.34
CA ARG A 2 -1.28 -26.55 -3.72
C ARG A 2 -2.15 -25.27 -3.74
N LYS A 3 -3.36 -25.36 -4.30
CA LYS A 3 -4.32 -24.23 -4.34
C LYS A 3 -4.77 -23.78 -2.94
N ALA A 4 -5.06 -24.71 -2.05
CA ALA A 4 -5.48 -24.39 -0.67
C ALA A 4 -4.35 -23.70 0.10
N ILE A 5 -3.12 -24.18 -0.07
CA ILE A 5 -1.92 -23.56 0.53
C ILE A 5 -1.73 -22.14 -0.01
N ALA A 6 -1.87 -21.93 -1.32
CA ALA A 6 -1.77 -20.60 -1.91
C ALA A 6 -2.88 -19.65 -1.41
N ILE A 7 -4.12 -20.12 -1.31
CA ILE A 7 -5.24 -19.35 -0.76
C ILE A 7 -4.99 -18.99 0.70
N PHE A 8 -4.48 -19.93 1.50
CA PHE A 8 -4.14 -19.67 2.90
C PHE A 8 -3.09 -18.57 3.03
N PHE A 9 -1.99 -18.64 2.27
CA PHE A 9 -0.97 -17.60 2.28
C PHE A 9 -1.48 -16.26 1.77
N LEU A 10 -2.35 -16.26 0.74
CA LEU A 10 -2.97 -15.05 0.24
C LEU A 10 -3.85 -14.39 1.32
N LEU A 11 -4.71 -15.16 1.98
CA LEU A 11 -5.57 -14.67 3.05
C LEU A 11 -4.74 -14.13 4.21
N SER A 12 -3.71 -14.86 4.64
CA SER A 12 -2.81 -14.43 5.69
C SER A 12 -2.08 -13.14 5.30
N PHE A 13 -1.58 -13.04 4.07
CA PHE A 13 -0.93 -11.84 3.58
C PHE A 13 -1.90 -10.66 3.56
N THR A 14 -3.12 -10.83 3.03
CA THR A 14 -4.12 -9.76 3.02
C THR A 14 -4.51 -9.33 4.44
N ALA A 15 -4.68 -10.27 5.36
CA ALA A 15 -5.05 -9.97 6.75
C ALA A 15 -3.92 -9.25 7.50
N SER A 16 -2.66 -9.53 7.20
CA SER A 16 -1.50 -8.95 7.88
C SER A 16 -1.03 -7.63 7.27
N PHE A 17 -1.23 -7.39 5.97
CA PHE A 17 -0.70 -6.23 5.26
C PHE A 17 -1.80 -5.25 4.80
N THR A 18 -3.06 -5.51 5.12
CA THR A 18 -4.18 -4.61 4.84
C THR A 18 -5.10 -4.49 6.05
N GLU A 19 -5.97 -3.50 6.04
CA GLU A 19 -7.02 -3.33 7.06
C GLU A 19 -8.15 -4.37 6.96
N ALA A 20 -7.98 -5.48 6.22
CA ALA A 20 -8.95 -6.57 6.17
C ALA A 20 -9.30 -7.14 7.55
N GLY A 21 -8.41 -7.02 8.53
CA GLY A 21 -8.68 -7.37 9.93
C GLY A 21 -9.83 -6.58 10.56
N GLN A 22 -10.13 -5.36 10.08
CA GLN A 22 -11.26 -4.57 10.55
C GLN A 22 -12.61 -5.25 10.26
N LEU A 23 -12.68 -6.17 9.29
CA LEU A 23 -13.90 -6.91 8.99
C LEU A 23 -14.38 -7.79 10.16
N ILE A 24 -13.50 -8.13 11.11
CA ILE A 24 -13.86 -8.85 12.35
C ILE A 24 -14.82 -8.01 13.21
N LYS A 25 -14.82 -6.68 13.07
CA LYS A 25 -15.69 -5.76 13.80
C LYS A 25 -17.06 -5.55 13.15
N LEU A 26 -17.35 -6.19 12.00
CA LEU A 26 -18.66 -6.10 11.35
C LEU A 26 -19.85 -6.47 12.25
N PRO A 27 -19.76 -7.46 13.17
CA PRO A 27 -20.86 -7.73 14.11
C PRO A 27 -21.21 -6.52 14.99
N LEU A 28 -20.21 -5.75 15.45
CA LEU A 28 -20.43 -4.55 16.26
C LEU A 28 -21.16 -3.46 15.47
N LEU A 29 -20.85 -3.32 14.18
CA LEU A 29 -21.56 -2.39 13.29
C LEU A 29 -23.05 -2.76 13.14
N VAL A 30 -23.35 -4.06 13.03
CA VAL A 30 -24.73 -4.55 12.92
C VAL A 30 -25.49 -4.36 14.23
N GLU A 31 -24.82 -4.60 15.37
CA GLU A 31 -25.38 -4.35 16.70
C GLU A 31 -25.71 -2.86 16.90
N HIS A 32 -24.76 -1.96 16.61
CA HIS A 32 -24.98 -0.51 16.71
C HIS A 32 -26.11 -0.03 15.79
N TYR A 33 -26.19 -0.56 14.56
CA TYR A 33 -27.31 -0.26 13.67
C TYR A 33 -28.66 -0.75 14.23
N ALA A 34 -28.70 -1.93 14.85
CA ALA A 34 -29.92 -2.45 15.47
C ALA A 34 -30.39 -1.56 16.62
N ASP A 35 -29.47 -1.00 17.40
CA ASP A 35 -29.78 -0.05 18.48
C ASP A 35 -30.35 1.26 17.92
N HIS A 36 -29.73 1.84 16.88
CA HIS A 36 -30.31 3.00 16.17
C HIS A 36 -31.70 2.70 15.62
N GLN A 37 -31.90 1.51 15.05
CA GLN A 37 -33.21 1.13 14.50
C GLN A 37 -34.27 0.94 15.59
N SER A 38 -33.86 0.54 16.80
CA SER A 38 -34.75 0.38 17.94
C SER A 38 -35.22 1.74 18.49
N ASN A 39 -34.34 2.75 18.47
CA ASN A 39 -34.62 4.12 18.90
C ASN A 39 -35.41 4.90 17.84
N ASP A 40 -35.05 4.73 16.56
CA ASP A 40 -35.73 5.34 15.42
C ASP A 40 -35.88 4.34 14.26
N ARG A 41 -37.13 3.91 14.02
CA ARG A 41 -37.48 2.97 12.96
C ARG A 41 -37.36 3.54 11.55
N THR A 42 -37.13 4.84 11.39
CA THR A 42 -37.00 5.49 10.09
C THR A 42 -35.57 5.48 9.56
N VAL A 43 -34.59 5.21 10.44
CA VAL A 43 -33.17 5.15 10.06
C VAL A 43 -32.94 3.90 9.21
N SER A 44 -32.52 4.12 7.97
CA SER A 44 -32.05 3.05 7.08
C SER A 44 -30.58 2.72 7.38
N PHE A 45 -30.13 1.52 6.99
CA PHE A 45 -28.70 1.17 7.10
C PHE A 45 -27.79 2.15 6.32
N ALA A 46 -28.24 2.65 5.17
CA ALA A 46 -27.47 3.60 4.37
C ALA A 46 -27.36 4.98 5.05
N SER A 47 -28.43 5.45 5.69
CA SER A 47 -28.39 6.70 6.47
C SER A 47 -27.51 6.56 7.71
N PHE A 48 -27.59 5.41 8.40
CA PHE A 48 -26.70 5.09 9.52
C PHE A 48 -25.22 5.13 9.11
N LEU A 49 -24.85 4.46 8.01
CA LEU A 49 -23.48 4.51 7.49
C LEU A 49 -23.04 5.92 7.11
N ARG A 50 -23.95 6.71 6.52
CA ARG A 50 -23.65 8.09 6.16
C ARG A 50 -23.33 8.92 7.40
N GLU A 51 -24.19 8.85 8.40
CA GLU A 51 -24.05 9.56 9.66
C GLU A 51 -22.73 9.21 10.37
N HIS A 52 -22.33 7.94 10.34
CA HIS A 52 -21.14 7.46 11.05
C HIS A 52 -19.82 7.57 10.26
N TYR A 53 -19.85 7.62 8.92
CA TYR A 53 -18.62 7.61 8.10
C TYR A 53 -18.43 8.81 7.18
N LEU A 54 -19.49 9.55 6.85
CA LEU A 54 -19.45 10.67 5.90
C LEU A 54 -19.66 12.02 6.59
N ASP A 55 -20.55 12.07 7.57
CA ASP A 55 -20.90 13.30 8.23
C ASP A 55 -19.94 13.56 9.41
N SER A 56 -19.51 14.82 9.58
CA SER A 56 -18.65 15.22 10.69
C SER A 56 -19.51 15.38 11.95
N HIS A 57 -19.44 14.38 12.83
CA HIS A 57 -20.25 14.28 14.05
C HIS A 57 -20.05 15.45 15.03
N GLN A 58 -21.16 15.91 15.62
CA GLN A 58 -21.16 16.59 16.91
C GLN A 58 -21.43 15.51 17.96
N SER A 59 -20.54 15.36 18.94
CA SER A 59 -20.66 14.37 20.03
C SER A 59 -22.07 14.36 20.63
N ASP A 60 -22.82 13.29 20.41
CA ASP A 60 -24.13 13.03 21.03
C ASP A 60 -24.03 12.09 22.25
N GLY A 61 -22.82 11.61 22.57
CA GLY A 61 -22.51 10.83 23.76
C GLY A 61 -22.12 9.37 23.49
N ASP A 62 -22.14 8.93 22.23
CA ASP A 62 -21.80 7.56 21.81
C ASP A 62 -20.35 7.37 21.35
N GLU A 63 -19.49 8.40 21.49
CA GLU A 63 -18.12 8.46 20.94
C GLU A 63 -17.29 7.18 21.19
N LYS A 64 -17.52 6.54 22.33
CA LYS A 64 -16.85 5.30 22.72
C LYS A 64 -17.30 4.10 21.88
N GLU A 65 -18.58 3.96 21.61
CA GLU A 65 -19.14 2.92 20.74
C GLU A 65 -18.73 3.17 19.29
N ASP A 66 -18.82 4.43 18.88
CA ASP A 66 -18.40 4.92 17.58
C ASP A 66 -16.94 4.60 17.24
N SER A 67 -16.03 4.79 18.20
CA SER A 67 -14.61 4.48 18.01
C SER A 67 -14.32 2.99 17.77
N GLN A 68 -15.24 2.10 18.14
CA GLN A 68 -15.10 0.65 18.00
C GLN A 68 -15.56 0.15 16.63
N LEU A 69 -16.29 0.96 15.85
CA LEU A 69 -16.76 0.57 14.53
C LEU A 69 -15.58 0.30 13.57
N PRO A 70 -15.77 -0.61 12.59
CA PRO A 70 -14.73 -0.92 11.62
C PRO A 70 -14.30 0.34 10.86
N PHE A 71 -13.00 0.47 10.58
CA PHE A 71 -12.42 1.57 9.79
C PHE A 71 -12.56 2.99 10.36
N LYS A 72 -13.03 3.19 11.60
CA LYS A 72 -13.03 4.51 12.26
C LYS A 72 -11.64 4.95 12.74
N THR A 73 -10.75 4.00 12.98
CA THR A 73 -9.36 4.25 13.40
C THR A 73 -8.38 3.63 12.40
N CYS A 74 -7.44 4.44 11.91
CA CYS A 74 -6.35 3.97 11.07
C CYS A 74 -5.13 3.69 11.95
N SER A 75 -4.87 2.43 12.28
CA SER A 75 -3.68 2.08 13.03
C SER A 75 -2.50 1.92 12.07
N LEU A 76 -1.56 2.89 12.06
CA LEU A 76 -0.33 2.84 11.25
C LEU A 76 0.62 1.68 11.63
N THR A 77 0.25 0.81 12.57
CA THR A 77 1.07 -0.33 13.03
C THR A 77 1.27 -1.42 11.98
N THR A 78 0.56 -1.38 10.85
CA THR A 78 0.76 -2.29 9.72
C THR A 78 1.96 -1.86 8.86
N THR A 79 3.09 -1.51 9.46
CA THR A 79 4.34 -1.23 8.74
C THR A 79 4.99 -2.56 8.34
N GLY A 80 4.46 -3.18 7.29
CA GLY A 80 5.07 -4.32 6.63
C GLY A 80 6.44 -3.95 6.04
N SER A 81 7.50 -4.08 6.82
CA SER A 81 8.87 -3.80 6.37
C SER A 81 9.33 -4.92 5.45
N VAL A 82 9.28 -4.71 4.13
CA VAL A 82 9.87 -5.65 3.17
C VAL A 82 11.38 -5.40 3.13
N PHE A 83 12.14 -6.24 3.82
CA PHE A 83 13.60 -6.26 3.69
C PHE A 83 13.96 -6.86 2.32
N LEU A 84 14.35 -6.00 1.38
CA LEU A 84 14.99 -6.44 0.14
C LEU A 84 16.41 -6.92 0.48
N PRO A 85 16.86 -8.10 0.02
CA PRO A 85 18.23 -8.52 0.21
C PRO A 85 19.15 -7.50 -0.49
N SER A 86 20.08 -6.92 0.28
CA SER A 86 21.08 -5.99 -0.24
C SER A 86 21.85 -6.67 -1.37
N ALA A 87 21.71 -6.17 -2.59
CA ALA A 87 22.47 -6.66 -3.72
C ALA A 87 23.97 -6.47 -3.40
N THR A 88 24.71 -7.56 -3.31
CA THR A 88 26.16 -7.50 -3.12
C THR A 88 26.77 -6.91 -4.38
N ILE A 89 27.09 -5.62 -4.36
CA ILE A 89 27.82 -4.97 -5.46
C ILE A 89 29.25 -5.51 -5.43
N LEU A 90 29.55 -6.46 -6.32
CA LEU A 90 30.91 -6.91 -6.59
C LEU A 90 31.66 -5.76 -7.28
N PHE A 91 32.44 -4.99 -6.52
CA PHE A 91 33.42 -4.09 -7.09
C PHE A 91 34.50 -4.92 -7.78
N LEU A 92 34.45 -5.00 -9.11
CA LEU A 92 35.57 -5.50 -9.91
C LEU A 92 36.72 -4.50 -9.73
N GLN A 93 37.79 -4.92 -9.05
CA GLN A 93 39.00 -4.10 -9.00
C GLN A 93 39.53 -3.92 -10.43
N PRO A 94 39.86 -2.69 -10.86
CA PRO A 94 40.46 -2.49 -12.16
C PRO A 94 41.83 -3.17 -12.16
N VAL A 95 41.98 -4.20 -13.00
CA VAL A 95 43.30 -4.73 -13.35
C VAL A 95 44.09 -3.57 -13.95
N ALA A 96 45.29 -3.30 -13.41
CA ALA A 96 46.19 -2.27 -13.92
C ALA A 96 46.63 -2.62 -15.35
N GLY A 97 45.81 -2.25 -16.32
CA GLY A 97 46.12 -2.33 -17.73
C GLY A 97 47.11 -1.23 -18.10
N LYS A 98 48.20 -1.61 -18.74
CA LYS A 98 49.20 -0.68 -19.28
C LYS A 98 48.52 0.22 -20.31
N THR A 99 48.41 1.52 -20.04
CA THR A 99 47.82 2.50 -20.94
C THR A 99 48.69 2.64 -22.19
N VAL A 100 48.18 2.17 -23.34
CA VAL A 100 48.69 2.57 -24.66
C VAL A 100 47.92 3.82 -25.04
N ILE A 101 48.61 4.96 -25.10
CA ILE A 101 48.03 6.22 -25.59
C ILE A 101 47.93 6.10 -27.11
N ALA A 102 46.73 5.80 -27.62
CA ALA A 102 46.41 5.96 -29.03
C ALA A 102 45.99 7.42 -29.26
N ASN A 103 46.60 8.08 -30.25
CA ASN A 103 46.22 9.44 -30.62
C ASN A 103 44.76 9.46 -31.10
N SER A 104 43.97 10.28 -30.42
CA SER A 104 42.56 10.54 -30.68
C SER A 104 42.34 11.06 -32.09
N THR A 105 41.63 10.29 -32.91
CA THR A 105 40.68 10.87 -33.87
C THR A 105 39.32 10.86 -33.18
N HIS A 106 38.72 12.04 -33.02
CA HIS A 106 37.42 12.26 -32.42
C HIS A 106 36.38 11.21 -32.83
N ASP A 107 36.09 10.25 -31.95
CA ASP A 107 34.85 9.50 -31.98
C ASP A 107 34.18 9.67 -30.62
N ASN A 108 33.01 10.32 -30.65
CA ASN A 108 32.16 10.55 -29.50
C ASN A 108 31.74 9.19 -28.91
N PHE A 109 32.39 8.77 -27.82
CA PHE A 109 31.91 7.65 -27.02
C PHE A 109 30.62 8.07 -26.30
N ILE A 110 29.49 7.93 -27.00
CA ILE A 110 28.18 7.91 -26.37
C ILE A 110 28.09 6.58 -25.63
N LEU A 111 28.02 6.62 -24.30
CA LEU A 111 27.58 5.47 -23.52
C LEU A 111 26.14 5.16 -23.94
N GLN A 112 25.97 4.20 -24.84
CA GLN A 112 24.66 3.66 -25.21
C GLN A 112 24.19 2.74 -24.08
N ASP A 113 23.69 3.35 -23.00
CA ASP A 113 22.87 2.63 -22.04
C ASP A 113 21.48 2.44 -22.66
N PRO A 114 21.06 1.19 -22.97
CA PRO A 114 19.79 0.93 -23.66
C PRO A 114 18.56 1.40 -22.86
N LEU A 115 18.70 1.64 -21.56
CA LEU A 115 17.62 2.13 -20.71
C LEU A 115 17.46 3.65 -20.75
N PHE A 116 18.52 4.39 -21.10
CA PHE A 116 18.44 5.85 -21.23
C PHE A 116 17.69 6.28 -22.52
N GLY A 117 17.56 5.40 -23.51
CA GLY A 117 16.90 5.70 -24.78
C GLY A 117 15.40 6.02 -24.67
N ILE A 118 14.72 5.53 -23.63
CA ILE A 118 13.25 5.53 -23.53
C ILE A 118 12.68 6.91 -23.16
N PHE A 119 13.43 7.74 -22.44
CA PHE A 119 12.93 9.01 -21.89
C PHE A 119 13.49 10.26 -22.58
N HIS A 120 13.98 10.15 -23.82
CA HIS A 120 14.38 11.34 -24.55
C HIS A 120 13.16 12.03 -25.16
N PRO A 121 13.00 13.37 -24.99
CA PRO A 121 12.00 14.12 -25.72
C PRO A 121 12.29 14.03 -27.24
N PRO A 122 11.24 14.13 -28.09
CA PRO A 122 11.40 14.05 -29.53
C PRO A 122 12.37 15.12 -30.03
N ARG A 123 13.42 14.69 -30.73
CA ARG A 123 14.35 15.61 -31.38
C ARG A 123 13.67 16.16 -32.63
N ILE A 124 13.45 17.46 -32.65
CA ILE A 124 13.11 18.19 -33.87
C ILE A 124 14.44 18.42 -34.58
N VAL A 125 14.47 18.05 -35.86
CA VAL A 125 15.61 17.93 -36.78
C VAL A 125 16.62 19.07 -36.67
#